data_AF-A0A852RK59-F1
#
_entry.id   AF-A0A852RK59-F1
#
_cell.length_a   1.000
_cell.length_b   1.000
_cell.length_c   1.000
_cell.angle_alpha   90.00
_cell.angle_beta   90.00
_cell.angle_gamma   90.00
#
_symmetry.space_group_name_H-M   'P 1'
#
loop_
_entity.id
_entity.type
_entity.pdbx_description
1 polymer ?
#
loop_
_entity_poly.entity_id
_entity_poly.type
_entity_poly.pdbx_seq_one_letter_code
_entity_poly.pdbx_strand_id
1 'polypeptide(L)' 'MSAEAAGGDGRAALDRWILSGGHWEVVGERDGLATVALLTCDGGQEMERVVVPVAGLPT' A
#
# COMPACT_ATOMS: atom_id res chain seq x y z
N MET A 1 15.56 -7.67 -9.74
CA MET A 1 14.70 -6.49 -9.53
C MET A 1 14.73 -6.19 -8.04
N SER A 2 15.44 -5.13 -7.68
CA SER A 2 15.91 -4.86 -6.32
C SER A 2 14.77 -4.41 -5.42
N ALA A 3 14.69 -4.99 -4.22
CA ALA A 3 13.68 -4.71 -3.19
C ALA A 3 13.66 -3.25 -2.68
N GLU A 4 14.63 -2.43 -3.11
CA GLU A 4 14.89 -1.06 -2.67
C GLU A 4 14.00 -0.04 -3.40
N ALA A 5 13.63 -0.32 -4.65
CA ALA A 5 12.68 0.51 -5.42
C ALA A 5 11.22 0.30 -4.96
N ALA A 6 10.92 -0.89 -4.43
CA ALA A 6 9.56 -1.29 -4.05
C ALA A 6 8.94 -0.41 -2.94
N GLY A 7 9.76 0.10 -2.01
CA GLY A 7 9.26 0.95 -0.92
C GLY A 7 8.85 2.36 -1.35
N GLY A 8 9.57 2.95 -2.32
CA GLY A 8 9.26 4.27 -2.87
C GLY A 8 8.14 4.22 -3.91
N ASP A 9 8.21 3.24 -4.81
CA ASP A 9 7.17 3.01 -5.83
C ASP A 9 5.86 2.55 -5.20
N GLY A 10 5.93 1.70 -4.17
CA GLY A 10 4.76 1.25 -3.41
C GLY A 10 4.05 2.40 -2.69
N ARG A 11 4.81 3.39 -2.19
CA ARG A 11 4.22 4.57 -1.56
C ARG A 11 3.52 5.46 -2.57
N ALA A 12 4.15 5.73 -3.71
CA ALA A 12 3.53 6.52 -4.77
C ALA A 12 2.24 5.87 -5.31
N ALA A 13 2.23 4.53 -5.41
CA ALA A 13 1.05 3.77 -5.79
C ALA A 13 -0.08 3.90 -4.75
N LEU A 14 0.24 3.75 -3.45
CA LEU A 14 -0.72 3.91 -2.36
C LEU A 14 -1.31 5.34 -2.32
N ASP A 15 -0.47 6.37 -2.44
CA ASP A 15 -0.94 7.76 -2.44
C ASP A 15 -1.88 8.03 -3.63
N ARG A 16 -1.53 7.54 -4.82
CA ARG A 16 -2.40 7.63 -6.00
C ARG A 16 -3.73 6.90 -5.79
N TRP A 17 -3.70 5.73 -5.14
CA TRP A 17 -4.90 4.96 -4.83
C TRP A 17 -5.83 5.72 -3.88
N ILE A 18 -5.28 6.27 -2.80
CA ILE A 18 -6.00 7.08 -1.82
C ILE A 18 -6.62 8.30 -2.49
N LEU A 19 -5.86 9.01 -3.33
CA LEU A 19 -6.35 10.18 -4.07
C LEU A 19 -7.48 9.85 -5.05
N SER A 20 -7.53 8.61 -5.54
CA SER A 20 -8.63 8.14 -6.38
C SER A 20 -9.89 7.72 -5.61
N GLY A 21 -9.82 7.70 -4.27
CA GLY A 21 -10.89 7.22 -3.39
C GLY A 21 -10.93 5.70 -3.24
N GLY A 22 -9.84 5.01 -3.59
CA GLY A 22 -9.74 3.56 -3.44
C GLY A 22 -9.57 3.16 -1.97
N HIS A 23 -10.20 2.04 -1.59
CA HIS A 23 -10.05 1.48 -0.25
C HIS A 23 -8.70 0.78 -0.12
N TRP A 24 -8.14 0.78 1.07
CA TRP A 24 -6.89 0.09 1.35
C TRP A 24 -6.86 -0.36 2.80
N GLU A 25 -6.11 -1.43 3.07
CA GLU A 25 -5.91 -1.94 4.42
C GLU A 25 -4.50 -2.49 4.60
N VAL A 26 -3.99 -2.42 5.82
CA VAL A 26 -2.72 -3.05 6.19
C VAL A 26 -2.99 -4.52 6.51
N VAL A 27 -2.47 -5.43 5.69
CA VAL A 27 -2.65 -6.89 5.86
C VAL A 27 -1.49 -7.54 6.60
N GLY A 28 -0.39 -6.82 6.81
CA GLY A 28 0.72 -7.30 7.62
C GLY A 28 1.82 -6.27 7.79
N GLU A 29 2.53 -6.34 8.90
CA GLU A 29 3.66 -5.47 9.20
C GLU A 29 4.85 -6.32 9.65
N ARG A 30 6.02 -6.07 9.09
CA ARG A 30 7.29 -6.76 9.40
C ARG A 30 8.45 -5.80 9.25
N ASP A 31 9.32 -5.75 10.25
CA ASP A 31 10.61 -5.05 10.19
C ASP A 31 10.53 -3.57 9.72
N GLY A 32 9.46 -2.88 10.10
CA GLY A 32 9.23 -1.48 9.71
C GLY A 32 8.63 -1.28 8.30
N LEU A 33 8.22 -2.36 7.65
CA LEU A 33 7.47 -2.36 6.39
C LEU A 33 6.05 -2.88 6.62
N ALA A 34 5.08 -2.14 6.09
CA ALA A 34 3.68 -2.55 5.99
C ALA A 34 3.40 -3.10 4.59
N THR A 35 2.73 -4.24 4.55
CA THR A 35 2.07 -4.76 3.35
C THR A 35 0.65 -4.21 3.34
N VAL A 36 0.34 -3.44 2.31
CA VAL A 36 -0.96 -2.80 2.13
C VAL A 36 -1.67 -3.45 0.96
N ALA A 37 -2.89 -3.94 1.20
CA ALA A 37 -3.80 -4.38 0.16
C ALA A 37 -4.59 -3.18 -0.36
N LEU A 38 -4.55 -2.97 -1.67
CA LEU A 38 -5.38 -2.01 -2.38
C LEU A 38 -6.67 -2.72 -2.77
N LEU A 39 -7.77 -2.28 -2.20
CA LEU A 39 -9.10 -2.84 -2.38
C LEU A 39 -9.88 -2.00 -3.39
N THR A 40 -10.77 -2.63 -4.16
CA THR A 40 -11.72 -1.93 -5.05
C THR A 40 -12.49 -0.83 -4.33
N CYS A 41 -13.08 0.11 -5.08
CA CYS A 41 -13.85 1.22 -4.50
C CYS A 41 -15.11 0.77 -3.72
N ASP A 42 -15.56 -0.47 -3.90
CA ASP A 42 -16.59 -1.12 -3.07
C ASP A 42 -16.02 -1.87 -1.85
N GLY A 43 -14.69 -1.92 -1.71
CA GLY A 43 -13.97 -2.58 -0.62
C GLY A 43 -13.98 -4.10 -0.67
N GLY A 44 -14.60 -4.71 -1.70
CA GLY A 44 -14.89 -6.14 -1.74
C GLY A 44 -13.79 -7.03 -2.33
N GLN A 45 -12.88 -6.49 -3.14
CA GLN A 45 -11.84 -7.28 -3.81
C GLN A 45 -10.45 -6.63 -3.72
N GLU A 46 -9.44 -7.42 -3.37
CA GLU A 46 -8.04 -7.01 -3.47
C GLU A 46 -7.64 -6.92 -4.94
N MET A 47 -7.15 -5.76 -5.35
CA MET A 47 -6.66 -5.46 -6.69
C MET A 47 -5.15 -5.64 -6.78
N GLU A 48 -4.42 -5.14 -5.78
CA GLU A 48 -2.96 -5.14 -5.75
C GLU A 48 -2.46 -5.11 -4.31
N ARG A 49 -1.23 -5.58 -4.10
CA ARG A 49 -0.50 -5.43 -2.84
C ARG A 49 0.78 -4.64 -3.05
N VAL A 50 0.97 -3.65 -2.18
CA VAL A 50 2.17 -2.82 -2.16
C VAL A 50 2.85 -2.93 -0.80
N VAL A 51 4.17 -2.79 -0.79
CA VAL A 51 4.95 -2.75 0.45
C VAL A 51 5.44 -1.33 0.65
N VAL A 52 5.14 -0.74 1.80
CA VAL A 52 5.50 0.64 2.14
C VAL A 52 6.11 0.70 3.54
N PRO A 53 6.99 1.66 3.84
CA PRO A 53 7.44 1.87 5.21
C PRO A 53 6.26 2.21 6.13
N VAL A 54 6.21 1.60 7.32
CA VAL A 54 5.15 1.88 8.32
C VAL A 54 5.13 3.36 8.69
N ALA A 55 6.31 4.00 8.73
CA ALA A 55 6.46 5.42 9.02
C ALA A 55 5.82 6.34 7.94
N GLY A 56 5.55 5.80 6.76
CA GLY A 56 4.91 6.53 5.67
C GLY A 56 3.39 6.43 5.68
N LEU A 57 2.76 5.48 6.40
CA LEU A 57 1.31 5.26 6.31
C LEU A 57 0.50 6.50 6.74
N PRO A 58 -0.60 6.83 6.03
CA PRO A 58 -1.52 7.86 6.51
C PRO A 58 -2.12 7.43 7.86
N THR A 59 -2.08 8.33 8.85
CA THR A 59 -2.73 8.15 10.17
C THR A 59 -4.23 8.42 10.07
#